data_AF-A0A445ADY8-F1
#
_entry.id   AF-A0A445ADY8-F1
#
_cell.length_a   1.000
_cell.length_b   1.000
_cell.length_c   1.000
_cell.angle_alpha   90.00
_cell.angle_beta   90.00
_cell.angle_gamma   90.00
#
_symmetry.space_group_name_H-M   'P 1'
#
loop_
_entity.id
_entity.type
_entity.pdbx_description
1 polymer ?
#
loop_
_entity_poly.entity_id
_entity_poly.type
_entity_poly.pdbx_seq_one_letter_code
_entity_poly.pdbx_strand_id
1 'polypeptide(L)'
;MIHLNSEVTSLISEGPWIFAGVKNAVKGWNIQTGADVTLDGPKRQVLSLNVGNDILLAGAEDGVIYAWRYSSDPKPESPFELVATLSGHTKPVVCLAIGCYKMLYSGSMDHSIKVWDLDTLQCTMTLNGHTDVVTSLICWED
;
A
#
# COMPACT_ATOMS: atom_id res chain seq x y z
N MET A 1 7.21 -21.78 -11.34
CA MET A 1 6.14 -20.82 -11.73
C MET A 1 5.25 -20.65 -10.51
N ILE A 2 5.07 -19.42 -10.01
CA ILE A 2 4.22 -19.16 -8.83
C ILE A 2 2.78 -19.02 -9.34
N HIS A 3 1.85 -19.81 -8.81
CA HIS A 3 0.43 -19.74 -9.16
C HIS A 3 -0.34 -19.06 -8.03
N LEU A 4 -0.93 -17.89 -8.31
CA LEU A 4 -1.61 -17.08 -7.30
C LEU A 4 -3.09 -17.39 -7.11
N ASN A 5 -3.71 -18.18 -8.00
CA ASN A 5 -5.13 -18.56 -7.99
C ASN A 5 -6.11 -17.38 -7.73
N SER A 6 -5.67 -16.15 -7.94
CA SER A 6 -6.37 -14.89 -7.74
C SER A 6 -5.83 -13.89 -8.75
N GLU A 7 -6.67 -12.93 -9.13
CA GLU A 7 -6.23 -11.77 -9.87
C GLU A 7 -5.17 -11.00 -9.08
N VAL A 8 -4.13 -10.57 -9.78
CA VAL A 8 -3.08 -9.69 -9.28
C VAL A 8 -3.28 -8.33 -9.93
N THR A 9 -3.62 -7.33 -9.13
CA THR A 9 -3.95 -5.98 -9.63
C THR A 9 -2.85 -4.96 -9.36
N SER A 10 -1.89 -5.30 -8.51
CA SER A 10 -0.75 -4.46 -8.19
C SER A 10 0.49 -5.31 -7.92
N LEU A 11 1.65 -4.77 -8.28
CA LEU A 11 2.95 -5.42 -8.12
C LEU A 11 3.99 -4.36 -7.80
N ILE A 12 4.86 -4.61 -6.83
CA ILE A 12 6.03 -3.78 -6.54
C ILE A 12 7.20 -4.67 -6.12
N SER A 13 8.43 -4.18 -6.29
CA SER A 13 9.64 -4.77 -5.72
C SER A 13 10.32 -3.78 -4.80
N GLU A 14 10.80 -4.24 -3.66
CA GLU A 14 11.65 -3.47 -2.74
C GLU A 14 12.76 -4.37 -2.21
N GLY A 15 14.01 -4.00 -2.45
CA GLY A 15 15.15 -4.85 -2.12
C GLY A 15 15.01 -6.27 -2.70
N PRO A 16 15.19 -7.34 -1.89
CA PRO A 16 15.03 -8.72 -2.36
C PRO A 16 13.57 -9.18 -2.43
N TRP A 17 12.60 -8.34 -2.08
CA TRP A 17 11.19 -8.72 -2.03
C TRP A 17 10.44 -8.30 -3.28
N ILE A 18 9.55 -9.17 -3.75
CA ILE A 18 8.50 -8.88 -4.72
C ILE A 18 7.17 -9.03 -3.99
N PHE A 19 6.31 -8.00 -4.08
CA PHE A 19 4.98 -8.00 -3.49
C PHE A 19 3.91 -7.91 -4.56
N ALA A 20 2.88 -8.74 -4.43
CA ALA A 20 1.71 -8.78 -5.29
C ALA A 20 0.43 -8.54 -4.46
N GLY A 21 -0.37 -7.56 -4.87
CA GLY A 21 -1.68 -7.31 -4.30
C GLY A 21 -2.68 -8.30 -4.87
N VAL A 22 -3.30 -9.09 -4.00
CA VAL A 22 -4.32 -10.10 -4.35
C VAL A 22 -5.59 -9.84 -3.55
N LYS A 23 -6.60 -10.69 -3.75
CA LYS A 23 -7.82 -10.61 -2.96
C LYS A 23 -7.52 -10.93 -1.49
N ASN A 24 -7.90 -9.99 -0.62
CA ASN A 24 -7.79 -10.03 0.84
C ASN A 24 -6.37 -10.09 1.43
N ALA A 25 -5.31 -9.91 0.63
CA ALA A 25 -3.94 -9.99 1.12
C ALA A 25 -2.93 -9.31 0.18
N VAL A 26 -1.74 -9.07 0.71
CA VAL A 26 -0.53 -8.89 -0.10
C VAL A 26 0.34 -10.13 0.04
N LYS A 27 0.76 -10.73 -1.07
CA LYS A 27 1.73 -11.84 -1.06
C LYS A 27 3.12 -11.30 -1.35
N GLY A 28 4.12 -11.75 -0.60
CA GLY A 28 5.51 -11.36 -0.76
C GLY A 28 6.42 -12.57 -0.96
N TRP A 29 7.43 -12.44 -1.81
CA TRP A 29 8.48 -13.45 -2.00
C TRP A 29 9.85 -12.79 -1.96
N ASN A 30 10.75 -13.37 -1.16
CA ASN A 30 12.15 -13.00 -1.13
C ASN A 30 12.93 -13.83 -2.14
N ILE A 31 13.46 -13.18 -3.17
CA ILE A 31 14.13 -13.86 -4.29
C ILE A 31 15.52 -14.39 -3.93
N GLN A 32 16.10 -13.96 -2.80
CA GLN A 32 17.42 -14.38 -2.35
C GLN A 32 17.34 -15.57 -1.40
N THR A 33 16.41 -15.53 -0.44
CA THR A 33 16.26 -16.58 0.58
C THR A 33 15.24 -17.64 0.21
N GLY A 34 14.36 -17.35 -0.76
CA GLY A 34 13.22 -18.20 -1.10
C GLY A 34 12.08 -18.14 -0.07
N ALA A 35 12.18 -17.28 0.95
CA ALA A 35 11.12 -17.09 1.93
C ALA A 35 9.89 -16.41 1.28
N ASP A 36 8.70 -16.76 1.76
CA ASP A 36 7.45 -16.12 1.38
C ASP A 36 6.68 -15.61 2.59
N VAL A 37 5.81 -14.63 2.35
CA VAL A 37 4.95 -14.04 3.37
C VAL A 37 3.57 -13.76 2.80
N THR A 38 2.54 -13.92 3.63
CA THR A 38 1.19 -13.45 3.34
C THR A 38 0.84 -12.38 4.38
N LEU A 39 0.57 -11.17 3.91
CA LEU A 39 0.18 -10.03 4.72
C LEU A 39 -1.33 -9.90 4.68
N ASP A 40 -1.98 -10.50 5.68
CA ASP A 40 -3.41 -10.42 5.88
C ASP A 40 -3.83 -9.04 6.41
N GLY A 41 -5.11 -8.71 6.25
CA GLY A 41 -5.68 -7.44 6.70
C GLY A 41 -6.56 -6.79 5.64
N PRO A 42 -6.06 -6.59 4.40
CA PRO A 42 -6.85 -6.07 3.29
C PRO A 42 -8.18 -6.77 3.16
N LYS A 43 -9.25 -6.00 2.94
CA LYS A 43 -10.55 -6.56 2.57
C LYS A 43 -10.78 -6.27 1.10
N ARG A 44 -11.21 -7.30 0.37
CA ARG A 44 -11.38 -7.28 -1.10
C ARG A 44 -10.04 -7.09 -1.81
N GLN A 45 -10.06 -6.61 -3.06
CA GLN A 45 -8.87 -6.56 -3.90
C GLN A 45 -7.90 -5.45 -3.47
N VAL A 46 -6.60 -5.76 -3.46
CA VAL A 46 -5.52 -4.77 -3.29
C VAL A 46 -5.17 -4.14 -4.64
N LEU A 47 -5.60 -2.90 -4.87
CA LEU A 47 -5.52 -2.25 -6.17
C LEU A 47 -4.21 -1.48 -6.39
N SER A 48 -3.55 -1.05 -5.32
CA SER A 48 -2.32 -0.27 -5.41
C SER A 48 -1.34 -0.65 -4.32
N LEU A 49 -0.05 -0.63 -4.67
CA LEU A 49 1.06 -0.88 -3.76
C LEU A 49 2.09 0.23 -3.91
N ASN A 50 2.68 0.64 -2.80
CA ASN A 50 3.85 1.51 -2.78
C ASN A 50 4.72 1.21 -1.56
N VAL A 51 5.97 1.64 -1.56
CA VAL A 51 6.87 1.53 -0.41
C VAL A 51 7.50 2.88 -0.13
N GLY A 52 7.51 3.30 1.13
CA GLY A 52 8.20 4.51 1.57
C GLY A 52 8.42 4.51 3.07
N ASN A 53 9.55 5.06 3.52
CA ASN A 53 9.90 5.14 4.95
C ASN A 53 9.87 3.77 5.67
N ASP A 54 10.39 2.72 5.00
CA ASP A 54 10.37 1.32 5.46
C ASP A 54 8.97 0.73 5.69
N ILE A 55 7.94 1.33 5.09
CA ILE A 55 6.54 0.90 5.19
C ILE A 55 6.05 0.48 3.80
N LEU A 56 5.60 -0.78 3.70
CA LEU A 56 4.81 -1.26 2.58
C LEU A 56 3.36 -0.81 2.76
N LEU A 57 2.82 -0.16 1.73
CA LEU A 57 1.49 0.44 1.72
C LEU A 57 0.63 -0.24 0.66
N ALA A 58 -0.58 -0.65 1.03
CA ALA A 58 -1.53 -1.29 0.13
C ALA A 58 -2.90 -0.60 0.15
N GLY A 59 -3.27 0.04 -0.96
CA GLY A 59 -4.61 0.61 -1.16
C GLY A 59 -5.58 -0.45 -1.63
N ALA A 60 -6.71 -0.59 -0.94
CA ALA A 60 -7.69 -1.64 -1.20
C ALA A 60 -9.04 -1.10 -1.68
N GLU A 61 -9.85 -2.01 -2.24
CA GLU A 61 -11.22 -1.75 -2.70
C GLU A 61 -12.19 -1.29 -1.59
N ASP A 62 -11.89 -1.58 -0.33
CA ASP A 62 -12.70 -1.16 0.81
C ASP A 62 -12.44 0.31 1.23
N GLY A 63 -11.56 1.02 0.54
CA GLY A 63 -11.21 2.41 0.85
C GLY A 63 -10.17 2.57 1.95
N VAL A 64 -9.54 1.47 2.40
CA VAL A 64 -8.50 1.49 3.43
C VAL A 64 -7.12 1.33 2.79
N ILE A 65 -6.13 2.00 3.36
CA ILE A 65 -4.71 1.74 3.06
C ILE A 65 -4.11 1.00 4.24
N TYR A 66 -3.46 -0.13 3.98
CA TYR A 66 -2.81 -0.95 4.99
C TYR A 66 -1.32 -0.70 4.99
N ALA A 67 -0.72 -0.55 6.18
CA ALA A 67 0.67 -0.16 6.34
C ALA A 67 1.42 -1.22 7.16
N TRP A 68 2.40 -1.90 6.56
CA TRP A 68 3.29 -2.83 7.25
C TRP A 68 4.71 -2.28 7.29
N ARG A 69 5.29 -2.20 8.48
CA ARG A 69 6.70 -1.83 8.63
C ARG A 69 7.58 -3.08 8.53
N TYR A 70 8.67 -2.97 7.78
CA TYR A 70 9.71 -4.00 7.75
C TYR A 70 10.65 -3.87 8.96
N SER A 71 10.96 -4.98 9.61
CA SER A 71 11.98 -5.08 10.65
C SER A 71 13.09 -6.03 10.21
N SER A 72 14.34 -5.55 10.26
CA SER A 72 15.54 -6.36 10.01
C SER A 72 15.89 -7.29 11.18
N ASP A 73 15.33 -7.03 12.36
CA ASP A 73 15.33 -7.94 13.50
C ASP A 73 13.98 -8.68 13.54
N PRO A 74 13.89 -9.86 12.90
CA PRO A 74 12.62 -10.54 12.73
C PRO A 74 12.09 -11.05 14.08
N LYS A 75 10.89 -10.59 14.45
CA LYS A 75 10.05 -11.30 15.42
C LYS A 75 9.80 -12.73 14.90
N PRO A 76 9.52 -13.71 15.79
CA PRO A 76 9.41 -15.12 15.39
C PRO A 76 8.29 -15.45 14.37
N GLU A 77 7.38 -14.51 14.08
CA GLU A 77 6.20 -14.76 13.24
C GLU A 77 6.26 -14.14 11.82
N SER A 78 6.93 -12.99 11.62
CA SER A 78 7.07 -12.34 10.30
C SER A 78 8.03 -11.13 10.37
N PRO A 79 8.81 -10.82 9.31
CA PRO A 79 9.60 -9.59 9.22
C PRO A 79 8.75 -8.34 8.93
N PHE A 80 7.45 -8.51 8.67
CA PHE A 80 6.50 -7.42 8.43
C PHE A 80 5.46 -7.36 9.55
N GLU A 81 5.34 -6.19 10.17
CA GLU A 81 4.36 -5.90 11.23
C GLU A 81 3.34 -4.88 10.73
N LEU A 82 2.04 -5.19 10.84
CA LEU A 82 0.98 -4.23 10.53
C LEU A 82 1.03 -3.11 11.58
N VAL A 83 1.41 -1.90 11.16
CA VAL A 83 1.57 -0.74 12.05
C VAL A 83 0.37 0.18 12.05
N ALA A 84 -0.42 0.21 10.96
CA ALA A 84 -1.66 0.97 10.90
C ALA A 84 -2.61 0.54 9.78
N THR A 85 -3.87 0.95 9.93
CA THR A 85 -4.87 1.02 8.85
C THR A 85 -5.30 2.46 8.67
N LEU A 86 -5.01 3.04 7.52
CA LEU A 86 -5.28 4.43 7.18
C LEU A 86 -6.68 4.50 6.58
N SER A 87 -7.66 4.72 7.43
CA SER A 87 -9.07 4.84 7.04
C SER A 87 -9.44 6.29 6.73
N GLY A 88 -10.27 6.50 5.71
CA GLY A 88 -10.81 7.82 5.41
C GLY A 88 -11.40 7.96 4.02
N HIS A 89 -10.90 7.21 3.03
CA HIS A 89 -11.57 7.13 1.73
C HIS A 89 -12.88 6.35 1.86
N THR A 90 -13.89 6.74 1.08
CA THR A 90 -15.23 6.12 1.11
C THR A 90 -15.45 5.10 -0.01
N LYS A 91 -14.48 4.99 -0.91
CA LYS A 91 -14.47 4.14 -2.10
C LYS A 91 -13.04 3.65 -2.39
N PRO A 92 -12.85 2.68 -3.30
CA PRO A 92 -11.54 2.07 -3.58
C PRO A 92 -10.38 3.05 -3.70
N VAL A 93 -9.24 2.71 -3.09
CA VAL A 93 -7.97 3.45 -3.24
C VAL A 93 -7.19 2.84 -4.41
N VAL A 94 -7.17 3.56 -5.53
CA VAL A 94 -6.73 3.03 -6.82
C VAL A 94 -5.29 3.41 -7.19
N CYS A 95 -4.74 4.44 -6.57
CA CYS A 95 -3.35 4.83 -6.78
C CYS A 95 -2.73 5.42 -5.51
N LEU A 96 -1.41 5.24 -5.37
CA LEU A 96 -0.59 5.72 -4.27
C LEU A 96 0.68 6.36 -4.83
N ALA A 97 1.10 7.50 -4.28
CA ALA A 97 2.37 8.14 -4.59
C ALA A 97 3.07 8.57 -3.29
N ILE A 98 4.36 8.27 -3.19
CA ILE A 98 5.21 8.77 -2.11
C ILE A 98 5.81 10.09 -2.58
N GLY A 99 5.68 11.13 -1.76
CA GLY A 99 6.32 12.43 -1.99
C GLY A 99 7.36 12.76 -0.94
N CYS A 100 7.87 13.99 -1.00
CA CYS A 100 8.85 14.51 -0.06
C CYS A 100 8.29 14.52 1.38
N TYR A 101 9.18 14.75 2.35
CA TYR A 101 8.82 14.94 3.76
C TYR A 101 7.97 13.80 4.33
N LYS A 102 8.20 12.58 3.82
CA LYS A 102 7.50 11.37 4.27
C LYS A 102 5.98 11.48 4.13
N MET A 103 5.51 12.07 3.04
CA MET A 103 4.10 12.14 2.73
C MET A 103 3.69 11.03 1.77
N LEU A 104 2.55 10.40 2.07
CA LEU A 104 1.83 9.56 1.13
C LEU A 104 0.65 10.34 0.56
N TYR A 105 0.45 10.22 -0.74
CA TYR A 105 -0.73 10.70 -1.45
C TYR A 105 -1.52 9.50 -1.96
N SER A 106 -2.82 9.47 -1.71
CA SER A 106 -3.71 8.41 -2.18
C SER A 106 -4.85 8.97 -3.02
N GLY A 107 -5.06 8.40 -4.20
CA GLY A 107 -6.17 8.73 -5.09
C GLY A 107 -7.23 7.64 -5.04
N SER A 108 -8.51 8.05 -5.05
CA SER A 108 -9.63 7.15 -4.85
C SER A 108 -10.75 7.36 -5.88
N MET A 109 -11.58 6.34 -6.00
CA MET A 109 -12.89 6.41 -6.65
C MET A 109 -13.90 7.32 -5.92
N ASP A 110 -13.57 7.85 -4.75
CA ASP A 110 -14.36 8.90 -4.08
C ASP A 110 -14.05 10.32 -4.58
N HIS A 111 -13.22 10.42 -5.61
CA HIS A 111 -12.85 11.67 -6.29
C HIS A 111 -12.01 12.62 -5.41
N SER A 112 -11.46 12.11 -4.31
CA SER A 112 -10.54 12.87 -3.46
C SER A 112 -9.12 12.34 -3.55
N ILE A 113 -8.16 13.22 -3.26
CA ILE A 113 -6.81 12.83 -2.89
C ILE A 113 -6.67 13.04 -1.38
N LYS A 114 -6.12 12.06 -0.68
CA LYS A 114 -5.74 12.23 0.74
C LYS A 114 -4.24 12.27 0.90
N VAL A 115 -3.79 13.13 1.81
CA VAL A 115 -2.39 13.28 2.20
C VAL A 115 -2.23 12.69 3.59
N TRP A 116 -1.25 11.82 3.74
CA TRP A 116 -0.97 11.10 4.98
C TRP A 116 0.48 11.34 5.37
N ASP A 117 0.69 11.61 6.65
CA ASP A 117 2.02 11.70 7.23
C ASP A 117 2.50 10.30 7.62
N LEU A 118 3.65 9.85 7.09
CA LEU A 118 4.16 8.49 7.31
C LEU A 118 4.89 8.29 8.65
N ASP A 119 5.15 9.36 9.41
CA ASP A 119 5.70 9.24 10.77
C ASP A 119 4.57 8.98 11.79
N THR A 120 3.44 9.65 11.62
CA THR A 120 2.26 9.58 12.51
C THR A 120 1.16 8.64 12.00
N LEU A 121 1.21 8.28 10.71
CA LEU A 121 0.20 7.48 9.99
C LEU A 121 -1.21 8.09 10.07
N GLN A 122 -1.29 9.42 10.12
CA GLN A 122 -2.53 10.18 10.16
C GLN A 122 -2.81 10.90 8.84
N CYS A 123 -4.09 11.03 8.49
CA CYS A 123 -4.52 11.89 7.40
C CYS A 123 -4.33 13.36 7.81
N THR A 124 -3.48 14.09 7.09
CA THR A 124 -3.21 15.50 7.35
C THR A 124 -4.05 16.43 6.48
N MET A 125 -4.46 15.97 5.29
CA MET A 125 -5.22 16.79 4.36
C MET A 125 -6.11 15.94 3.44
N THR A 126 -7.23 16.51 3.00
CA THR A 126 -8.04 15.98 1.89
C THR A 126 -8.15 17.05 0.82
N LEU A 127 -7.63 16.76 -0.37
CA LEU A 127 -7.72 17.60 -1.54
C LEU A 127 -8.96 17.20 -2.34
N ASN A 128 -9.89 18.14 -2.45
CA ASN A 128 -11.12 17.97 -3.21
C ASN A 128 -11.05 18.81 -4.49
N GLY A 129 -11.74 18.38 -5.54
CA GLY A 129 -11.84 19.13 -6.79
C GLY A 129 -11.99 18.26 -8.03
N HIS A 130 -11.53 17.00 -7.97
CA HIS A 130 -11.85 16.05 -9.03
C HIS A 130 -13.36 15.76 -9.05
N THR A 131 -13.92 15.70 -10.25
CA THR A 131 -15.34 15.37 -10.48
C THR A 131 -15.55 13.89 -10.77
N ASP A 132 -14.48 13.11 -10.84
CA ASP A 132 -14.45 11.68 -11.14
C ASP A 132 -13.23 11.02 -10.47
N VAL A 133 -13.06 9.71 -10.66
CA VAL A 133 -11.99 8.87 -10.09
C VAL A 133 -10.61 9.48 -10.29
N VAL A 134 -9.82 9.52 -9.22
CA VAL A 134 -8.38 9.85 -9.30
C VAL A 134 -7.60 8.58 -9.65
N THR A 135 -7.32 8.39 -10.93
CA THR A 135 -6.76 7.13 -11.46
C THR A 135 -5.24 7.01 -11.34
N SER A 136 -4.51 8.13 -11.26
CA SER A 136 -3.06 8.14 -11.13
C SER A 136 -2.57 9.36 -10.36
N LEU A 137 -1.44 9.18 -9.69
CA LEU A 137 -0.71 10.23 -8.99
C LEU A 137 0.77 10.06 -9.27
N ILE A 138 1.48 11.17 -9.37
CA ILE A 138 2.94 11.21 -9.31
C ILE A 138 3.33 12.34 -8.38
N CYS A 139 4.44 12.16 -7.67
CA CYS A 139 5.12 13.22 -6.95
C CYS A 139 6.48 13.39 -7.63
N TRP A 140 6.83 14.63 -7.95
CA TRP A 140 8.16 14.97 -8.45
C TRP A 140 8.71 16.06 -7.53
N GLU A 141 10.02 15.98 -7.27
CA GLU A 141 10.78 17.01 -6.53
C GLU A 141 11.65 17.79 -7.51
N ASP A 142 11.67 19.12 -7.41
CA ASP A 142 12.60 19.99 -8.13
C ASP A 142 14.01 19.95 -7.52
#